data_AF-A0A0E0PTK4-F1
#
_entry.id   AF-A0A0E0PTK4-F1
#
_cell.length_a   1.000
_cell.length_b   1.000
_cell.length_c   1.000
_cell.angle_alpha   90.00
_cell.angle_beta   90.00
_cell.angle_gamma   90.00
#
_symmetry.space_group_name_H-M   'P 1'
#
loop_
_entity.id
_entity.type
_entity.pdbx_description
1 polymer ?
#
loop_
_entity_poly.entity_id
_entity_poly.type
_entity_poly.pdbx_seq_one_letter_code
_entity_poly.pdbx_strand_id
1 'polypeptide(L)'
;MGGDKENLDLSDLNASLPAAAAALSAEDRAGLVNALKDKLQSLAGQHTDVLEALSPNVRKRVEYLREIQGQHDEIELKFFEERAALEAKYQKLYEPLYTKRYNIVNGVVEVDGGNDEPASENAAEGKDADAKGVPDFWLTAMKTNEVLSEEIQERDEPALKYLKDIKWARIDDPKGFKLDFFFDTNPFFKNSVLTKTYHMVDEDEPILEKAIGTEIEWYPGKNLTQKILKKKPKKGSKNAKPITKTEVCESFFNFFSPPQVPDDDEDIDEDTADELQGQMEHDYDIGTTIRDKIIPHAVSWFTGEAVQAEDFDDMEDDEEDDEDDDEDEEEEEEDEDEDEDDEEEKSKPKKKSAGKPKLPSKGGAQGGADQPADCKQQ
;
A
#
# COMPACT_ATOMS: atom_id res chain seq x y z
N MET A 1 -6.25 -52.54 -14.22
CA MET A 1 -4.94 -52.19 -13.62
C MET A 1 -5.08 -50.73 -13.27
N GLY A 2 -5.59 -50.45 -12.08
CA GLY A 2 -4.73 -50.12 -10.95
C GLY A 2 -4.43 -48.63 -11.05
N GLY A 3 -5.46 -47.79 -10.90
CA GLY A 3 -5.26 -46.35 -10.84
C GLY A 3 -4.62 -46.07 -9.50
N ASP A 4 -3.36 -45.66 -9.53
CA ASP A 4 -2.67 -45.16 -8.36
C ASP A 4 -3.50 -44.00 -7.81
N LYS A 5 -4.05 -44.21 -6.60
CA LYS A 5 -4.45 -43.08 -5.77
C LYS A 5 -3.16 -42.30 -5.57
N GLU A 6 -3.05 -41.15 -6.23
CA GLU A 6 -2.06 -40.14 -5.87
C GLU A 6 -2.39 -39.71 -4.45
N ASN A 7 -1.85 -40.49 -3.50
CA ASN A 7 -1.79 -40.12 -2.12
C ASN A 7 -0.81 -38.95 -2.11
N LEU A 8 -1.34 -37.72 -1.94
CA LEU A 8 -0.52 -36.53 -1.80
C LEU A 8 0.59 -36.87 -0.79
N ASP A 9 1.83 -36.91 -1.27
CA ASP A 9 2.98 -37.30 -0.45
C ASP A 9 3.37 -36.12 0.41
N LEU A 10 2.65 -36.01 1.53
CA LEU A 10 2.81 -34.94 2.52
C LEU A 10 3.92 -35.25 3.54
N SER A 11 4.84 -36.16 3.21
CA SER A 11 5.94 -36.55 4.11
C SER A 11 6.94 -35.42 4.37
N ASP A 12 7.02 -34.43 3.46
CA ASP A 12 7.93 -33.28 3.55
C ASP A 12 7.30 -32.02 4.17
N LEU A 13 6.02 -32.06 4.57
CA LEU A 13 5.41 -30.93 5.29
C LEU A 13 6.18 -30.58 6.55
N ASN A 14 6.78 -31.56 7.22
CA ASN A 14 7.58 -31.34 8.42
C ASN A 14 8.92 -30.61 8.15
N ALA A 15 9.40 -30.64 6.90
CA ALA A 15 10.65 -30.02 6.45
C ALA A 15 10.43 -28.65 5.78
N SER A 16 9.23 -28.40 5.23
CA SER A 16 8.80 -27.12 4.65
C SER A 16 8.08 -26.19 5.64
N LEU A 17 7.97 -26.59 6.91
CA LEU A 17 7.47 -25.69 7.94
C LEU A 17 8.43 -24.50 8.11
N PRO A 18 7.90 -23.26 8.22
CA PRO A 18 8.72 -22.09 8.50
C PRO A 18 9.52 -22.27 9.79
N ALA A 19 10.65 -21.57 9.92
CA ALA A 19 11.54 -21.67 11.07
C ALA A 19 10.83 -21.45 12.43
N ALA A 20 9.68 -20.75 12.44
CA ALA A 20 8.75 -20.58 13.55
C ALA A 20 8.23 -21.91 14.13
N ALA A 21 7.94 -22.91 13.29
CA ALA A 21 7.50 -24.22 13.76
C ALA A 21 8.57 -24.92 14.61
N ALA A 22 9.84 -24.52 14.51
CA ALA A 22 10.96 -25.05 15.30
C ALA A 22 10.84 -24.78 16.81
N ALA A 23 10.10 -23.74 17.21
CA ALA A 23 9.91 -23.31 18.61
C ALA A 23 8.74 -24.00 19.32
N LEU A 24 7.78 -24.56 18.57
CA LEU A 24 6.68 -25.36 19.11
C LEU A 24 7.19 -26.65 19.76
N SER A 25 6.47 -27.09 20.81
CA SER A 25 6.71 -28.43 21.36
C SER A 25 6.53 -29.48 20.25
N ALA A 26 7.23 -30.61 20.36
CA ALA A 26 7.12 -31.65 19.34
C ALA A 26 5.68 -32.18 19.19
N GLU A 27 4.87 -32.09 20.27
CA GLU A 27 3.46 -32.46 20.28
C GLU A 27 2.58 -31.41 19.58
N ASP A 28 2.80 -30.13 19.83
CA ASP A 28 2.01 -29.04 19.24
C ASP A 28 2.32 -28.88 17.74
N ARG A 29 3.60 -29.04 17.36
CA ARG A 29 4.01 -29.09 15.94
C ARG A 29 3.36 -30.27 15.22
N ALA A 30 3.32 -31.44 15.86
CA ALA A 30 2.65 -32.61 15.28
C ALA A 30 1.14 -32.39 15.19
N GLY A 31 0.53 -31.73 16.18
CA GLY A 31 -0.89 -31.34 16.17
C GLY A 31 -1.25 -30.41 15.01
N LEU A 32 -0.45 -29.35 14.80
CA LEU A 32 -0.65 -28.40 13.72
C LEU A 32 -0.44 -29.04 12.34
N VAL A 33 0.62 -29.83 12.16
CA VAL A 33 0.86 -30.57 10.92
C VAL A 33 -0.27 -31.53 10.63
N ASN A 34 -0.81 -32.21 11.64
CA ASN A 34 -1.95 -33.10 11.48
C ASN A 34 -3.23 -32.32 11.14
N ALA A 35 -3.50 -31.18 11.77
CA ALA A 35 -4.66 -30.35 11.45
C ALA A 35 -4.59 -29.76 10.04
N LEU A 36 -3.41 -29.29 9.61
CA LEU A 36 -3.17 -28.82 8.25
C LEU A 36 -3.33 -29.96 7.24
N LYS A 37 -2.79 -31.14 7.57
CA LYS A 37 -2.93 -32.35 6.78
C LYS A 37 -4.38 -32.78 6.66
N ASP A 38 -5.16 -32.75 7.73
CA ASP A 38 -6.58 -33.10 7.75
C ASP A 38 -7.40 -32.07 6.94
N LYS A 39 -7.08 -30.77 7.02
CA LYS A 39 -7.75 -29.72 6.24
C LYS A 39 -7.41 -29.80 4.75
N LEU A 40 -6.13 -30.02 4.41
CA LEU A 40 -5.68 -30.27 3.03
C LEU A 40 -6.26 -31.56 2.47
N GLN A 41 -6.34 -32.63 3.27
CA GLN A 41 -6.99 -33.88 2.88
C GLN A 41 -8.51 -33.72 2.72
N SER A 42 -9.15 -32.86 3.50
CA SER A 42 -10.57 -32.52 3.35
C SER A 42 -10.82 -31.72 2.08
N LEU A 43 -10.04 -30.67 1.79
CA LEU A 43 -10.15 -29.90 0.54
C LEU A 43 -9.81 -30.75 -0.69
N ALA A 44 -8.71 -31.51 -0.63
CA ALA A 44 -8.34 -32.45 -1.68
C ALA A 44 -9.45 -33.50 -1.87
N GLY A 45 -10.03 -33.99 -0.77
CA GLY A 45 -11.19 -34.89 -0.72
C GLY A 45 -12.41 -34.32 -1.45
N GLN A 46 -12.80 -33.08 -1.15
CA GLN A 46 -13.89 -32.37 -1.82
C GLN A 46 -13.64 -32.18 -3.32
N HIS A 47 -12.40 -31.88 -3.72
CA HIS A 47 -12.04 -31.76 -5.13
C HIS A 47 -12.02 -33.12 -5.86
N THR A 48 -11.58 -34.19 -5.20
CA THR A 48 -11.72 -35.56 -5.72
C THR A 48 -13.18 -35.98 -5.79
N ASP A 49 -14.02 -35.62 -4.84
CA ASP A 49 -15.46 -35.92 -4.85
C ASP A 49 -16.16 -35.28 -6.04
N VAL A 50 -15.77 -34.05 -6.42
CA VAL A 50 -16.25 -33.41 -7.64
C VAL A 50 -15.87 -34.23 -8.87
N LEU A 51 -14.60 -34.61 -9.04
CA LEU A 51 -14.13 -35.42 -10.18
C LEU A 51 -14.71 -36.84 -10.20
N GLU A 52 -14.95 -37.41 -9.02
CA GLU A 52 -15.54 -38.73 -8.83
C GLU A 52 -17.04 -38.75 -9.14
N ALA A 53 -17.74 -37.65 -8.86
CA ALA A 53 -19.15 -37.44 -9.20
C ALA A 53 -19.40 -37.18 -10.70
N LEU A 54 -18.36 -36.84 -11.47
CA LEU A 54 -18.47 -36.67 -12.92
C LEU A 54 -18.66 -38.01 -13.64
N SER A 55 -19.54 -38.01 -14.65
CA SER A 55 -19.66 -39.17 -15.55
C SER A 55 -18.32 -39.46 -16.26
N PRO A 56 -18.06 -40.72 -16.67
CA PRO A 56 -16.78 -41.08 -17.31
C PRO A 56 -16.42 -40.24 -18.53
N ASN A 57 -17.42 -39.80 -19.31
CA ASN A 57 -17.21 -38.94 -20.47
C ASN A 57 -16.83 -37.50 -20.07
N VAL A 58 -17.37 -36.99 -18.97
CA VAL A 58 -17.05 -35.65 -18.47
C VAL A 58 -15.68 -35.66 -17.79
N ARG A 59 -15.33 -36.69 -17.03
CA ARG A 59 -13.98 -36.84 -16.45
C ARG A 59 -12.88 -36.83 -17.52
N LYS A 60 -13.06 -37.59 -18.61
CA LYS A 60 -12.13 -37.56 -19.76
C LYS A 60 -11.99 -36.18 -20.39
N ARG A 61 -13.06 -35.38 -20.44
CA ARG A 61 -12.99 -33.99 -20.93
C ARG A 61 -12.20 -33.11 -19.97
N VAL A 62 -12.39 -33.26 -18.66
CA VAL A 62 -11.63 -32.51 -17.64
C VAL A 62 -10.15 -32.89 -17.66
N GLU A 63 -9.82 -34.17 -17.82
CA GLU A 63 -8.42 -34.62 -18.01
C GLU A 63 -7.78 -33.97 -19.24
N TYR A 64 -8.51 -33.90 -20.36
CA TYR A 64 -8.04 -33.19 -21.55
C TYR A 64 -7.91 -31.67 -21.34
N LEU A 65 -8.81 -31.04 -20.57
CA LEU A 65 -8.68 -29.63 -20.19
C LEU A 65 -7.44 -29.38 -19.32
N ARG A 66 -7.07 -30.32 -18.44
CA ARG A 66 -5.82 -30.23 -17.66
C ARG A 66 -4.59 -30.31 -18.55
N GLU A 67 -4.61 -31.15 -19.59
CA GLU A 67 -3.54 -31.19 -20.58
C GLU A 67 -3.41 -29.86 -21.33
N ILE A 68 -4.53 -29.24 -21.71
CA ILE A 68 -4.54 -27.89 -22.30
C ILE A 68 -4.00 -26.85 -21.31
N GLN A 69 -4.37 -26.92 -20.03
CA GLN A 69 -3.83 -26.01 -19.01
C GLN A 69 -2.31 -26.18 -18.89
N GLY A 70 -1.79 -27.40 -18.86
CA GLY A 70 -0.34 -27.62 -18.85
C GLY A 70 0.38 -27.02 -20.07
N GLN A 71 -0.25 -27.07 -21.26
CA GLN A 71 0.28 -26.40 -22.45
C GLN A 71 0.26 -24.87 -22.32
N HIS A 72 -0.76 -24.30 -21.68
CA HIS A 72 -0.82 -22.88 -21.37
C HIS A 72 0.31 -22.48 -20.42
N ASP A 73 0.46 -23.20 -19.30
CA ASP A 73 1.48 -22.93 -18.27
C ASP A 73 2.91 -23.03 -18.85
N GLU A 74 3.16 -23.95 -19.79
CA GLU A 74 4.44 -24.05 -20.53
C GLU A 74 4.72 -22.83 -21.43
N ILE A 75 3.68 -22.21 -22.00
CA ILE A 75 3.82 -20.99 -22.82
C ILE A 75 4.02 -19.79 -21.90
N GLU A 76 3.28 -19.72 -20.80
CA GLU A 76 3.37 -18.67 -19.79
C GLU A 76 4.75 -18.63 -19.14
N LEU A 77 5.35 -19.79 -18.82
CA LEU A 77 6.72 -19.86 -18.33
C LEU A 77 7.73 -19.22 -19.30
N LYS A 78 7.58 -19.46 -20.61
CA LYS A 78 8.43 -18.85 -21.64
C LYS A 78 8.21 -17.34 -21.73
N PHE A 79 6.96 -16.88 -21.60
CA PHE A 79 6.65 -15.46 -21.55
C PHE A 79 7.39 -14.78 -20.40
N PHE A 80 7.39 -15.38 -19.20
CA PHE A 80 8.11 -14.82 -18.05
C PHE A 80 9.63 -14.84 -18.23
N GLU A 81 10.20 -15.91 -18.77
CA GLU A 81 11.63 -15.96 -19.12
C GLU A 81 12.02 -14.85 -20.11
N GLU A 82 11.21 -14.65 -21.16
CA GLU A 82 11.44 -13.60 -22.16
C GLU A 82 11.26 -12.20 -21.57
N ARG A 83 10.24 -11.97 -20.74
CA ARG A 83 10.00 -10.69 -20.04
C ARG A 83 11.17 -10.36 -19.11
N ALA A 84 11.62 -11.32 -18.30
CA ALA A 84 12.75 -11.13 -17.41
C ALA A 84 14.04 -10.80 -18.17
N ALA A 85 14.30 -11.49 -19.29
CA ALA A 85 15.43 -11.18 -20.15
C ALA A 85 15.32 -9.77 -20.77
N LEU A 86 14.11 -9.35 -21.13
CA LEU A 86 13.84 -8.03 -21.68
C LEU A 86 14.07 -6.92 -20.65
N GLU A 87 13.51 -7.05 -19.45
CA GLU A 87 13.73 -6.13 -18.33
C GLU A 87 15.22 -6.00 -18.00
N ALA A 88 15.93 -7.13 -17.87
CA ALA A 88 17.36 -7.14 -17.59
C ALA A 88 18.19 -6.45 -18.70
N LYS A 89 17.74 -6.55 -19.96
CA LYS A 89 18.35 -5.84 -21.08
C LYS A 89 18.13 -4.32 -20.95
N TYR A 90 16.91 -3.86 -20.69
CA TYR A 90 16.62 -2.43 -20.59
C TYR A 90 17.22 -1.79 -19.34
N GLN A 91 17.30 -2.52 -18.22
CA GLN A 91 17.99 -2.06 -17.01
C GLN A 91 19.46 -1.69 -17.29
N LYS A 92 20.16 -2.50 -18.09
CA LYS A 92 21.54 -2.21 -18.53
C LYS A 92 21.62 -0.99 -19.46
N LEU A 93 20.56 -0.69 -20.21
CA LEU A 93 20.49 0.50 -21.07
C LEU A 93 20.20 1.77 -20.26
N TYR A 94 19.47 1.66 -19.15
CA TYR A 94 19.17 2.77 -18.24
C TYR A 94 20.34 3.12 -17.32
N GLU A 95 21.16 2.14 -16.91
CA GLU A 95 22.27 2.35 -15.97
C GLU A 95 23.25 3.48 -16.38
N PRO A 96 23.68 3.63 -17.65
CA PRO A 96 24.48 4.76 -18.08
C PRO A 96 23.77 6.11 -17.95
N LEU A 97 22.45 6.16 -18.14
CA LEU A 97 21.64 7.38 -18.00
C LEU A 97 21.52 7.77 -16.53
N TYR A 98 21.23 6.83 -15.64
CA TYR A 98 21.22 7.08 -14.20
C TYR A 98 22.59 7.48 -13.66
N THR A 99 23.66 6.90 -14.19
CA THR A 99 25.04 7.33 -13.84
C THR A 99 25.30 8.77 -14.28
N LYS A 100 24.84 9.18 -15.47
CA LYS A 100 24.93 10.58 -15.91
C LYS A 100 24.13 11.51 -15.01
N ARG A 101 22.87 11.15 -14.68
CA ARG A 101 22.04 11.91 -13.72
C ARG A 101 22.76 12.07 -12.39
N TYR A 102 23.27 10.97 -11.82
CA TYR A 102 24.03 10.99 -10.57
C TYR A 102 25.20 11.98 -10.62
N ASN A 103 25.99 11.96 -11.70
CA ASN A 103 27.14 12.84 -11.84
C ASN A 103 26.75 14.33 -11.90
N ILE A 104 25.61 14.66 -12.53
CA ILE A 104 25.10 16.03 -12.63
C ILE A 104 24.51 16.46 -11.29
N VAL A 105 23.61 15.66 -10.71
CA VAL A 105 22.95 15.93 -9.43
C VAL A 105 23.96 16.16 -8.31
N ASN A 106 25.08 15.42 -8.31
CA ASN A 106 26.12 15.54 -7.29
C ASN A 106 27.26 16.52 -7.67
N GLY A 107 27.14 17.24 -8.79
CA GLY A 107 28.16 18.21 -9.26
C GLY A 107 29.53 17.59 -9.50
N VAL A 108 29.58 16.33 -9.94
CA VAL A 108 30.80 15.65 -10.39
C VAL A 108 31.16 16.11 -11.81
N VAL A 109 30.14 16.39 -12.63
CA VAL A 109 30.27 16.89 -14.00
C VAL A 109 29.43 18.16 -14.11
N GLU A 110 30.08 19.25 -14.54
CA GLU A 110 29.39 20.48 -14.92
C GLU A 110 28.79 20.32 -16.31
N VAL A 111 27.57 20.82 -16.50
CA VAL A 111 26.91 20.84 -17.81
C VAL A 111 27.15 22.22 -18.40
N ASP A 112 27.97 22.32 -19.45
CA ASP A 112 28.14 23.58 -20.18
C ASP A 112 26.76 23.99 -20.71
N GLY A 113 26.32 25.20 -20.37
CA GLY A 113 25.06 25.78 -20.78
C GLY A 113 24.98 25.88 -22.30
N GLY A 114 24.49 24.82 -22.94
CA GLY A 114 24.16 24.79 -24.36
C GLY A 114 22.94 25.69 -24.59
N ASN A 115 23.21 26.87 -25.15
CA ASN A 115 22.24 27.82 -25.67
C ASN A 115 21.18 27.15 -26.56
N ASP A 116 19.89 27.29 -26.21
CA ASP A 116 18.74 27.57 -27.12
C ASP A 116 17.39 27.34 -26.39
N GLU A 117 16.99 28.23 -25.46
CA GLU A 117 15.58 28.57 -25.22
C GLU A 117 15.49 30.03 -24.72
N PRO A 118 14.47 30.81 -25.15
CA PRO A 118 14.34 32.21 -24.76
C PRO A 118 14.04 32.30 -23.27
N ALA A 119 14.86 33.09 -22.58
CA ALA A 119 14.78 33.35 -21.16
C ALA A 119 13.34 33.64 -20.70
N SER A 120 12.80 32.76 -19.84
CA SER A 120 11.71 33.11 -18.94
C SER A 120 12.15 34.28 -18.07
N GLU A 121 11.37 35.36 -18.05
CA GLU A 121 11.69 36.67 -17.44
C GLU A 121 11.73 36.66 -15.89
N ASN A 122 11.84 35.51 -15.24
CA ASN A 122 11.95 35.38 -13.78
C ASN A 122 13.29 34.79 -13.33
N ALA A 123 14.40 35.19 -13.96
CA ALA A 123 15.73 34.94 -13.42
C ALA A 123 15.96 35.83 -12.19
N ALA A 124 15.57 35.32 -11.02
CA ALA A 124 15.93 35.90 -9.74
C ALA A 124 17.47 35.99 -9.65
N GLU A 125 17.96 37.22 -9.49
CA GLU A 125 19.37 37.54 -9.39
C GLU A 125 20.05 36.77 -8.24
N GLY A 126 20.99 35.90 -8.62
CA GLY A 126 22.25 35.59 -7.92
C GLY A 126 22.21 35.29 -6.41
N LYS A 127 22.34 34.00 -6.05
CA LYS A 127 22.87 33.61 -4.74
C LYS A 127 23.65 32.29 -4.63
N ASP A 128 23.88 31.54 -5.70
CA ASP A 128 24.54 30.23 -5.61
C ASP A 128 25.68 30.06 -6.62
N ALA A 129 26.75 30.85 -6.46
CA ALA A 129 28.01 30.59 -7.16
C ALA A 129 28.80 29.42 -6.53
N ASP A 130 28.33 28.87 -5.40
CA ASP A 130 29.00 27.81 -4.62
C ASP A 130 28.15 26.52 -4.47
N ALA A 131 26.94 26.47 -5.04
CA ALA A 131 26.11 25.25 -4.97
C ALA A 131 26.67 24.19 -5.91
N LYS A 132 27.27 23.15 -5.35
CA LYS A 132 27.76 22.00 -6.12
C LYS A 132 26.59 21.09 -6.48
N GLY A 133 26.37 20.88 -7.78
CA GLY A 133 25.33 19.98 -8.28
C GLY A 133 23.92 20.57 -8.20
N VAL A 134 22.93 19.72 -7.96
CA VAL A 134 21.52 20.09 -7.78
C VAL A 134 21.14 19.85 -6.31
N PRO A 135 21.15 20.88 -5.46
CA PRO A 135 20.84 20.74 -4.04
C PRO A 135 19.46 20.13 -3.80
N ASP A 136 19.34 19.33 -2.75
CA ASP A 136 18.09 18.73 -2.27
C ASP A 136 17.32 17.92 -3.34
N PHE A 137 17.96 17.51 -4.45
CA PHE A 137 17.29 16.87 -5.60
C PHE A 137 16.34 15.74 -5.22
N TRP A 138 16.84 14.72 -4.51
CA TRP A 138 16.02 13.57 -4.12
C TRP A 138 14.98 13.92 -3.06
N LEU A 139 15.32 14.80 -2.11
CA LEU A 139 14.37 15.26 -1.09
C LEU A 139 13.19 15.97 -1.76
N THR A 140 13.45 16.89 -2.67
CA THR A 140 12.42 17.61 -3.42
C THR A 140 11.61 16.63 -4.26
N ALA A 141 12.25 15.75 -5.04
CA ALA A 141 11.54 14.78 -5.87
C ALA A 141 10.60 13.87 -5.05
N MET A 142 11.06 13.36 -3.91
CA MET A 142 10.23 12.53 -3.03
C MET A 142 9.10 13.32 -2.37
N LYS A 143 9.32 14.57 -1.97
CA LYS A 143 8.27 15.41 -1.37
C LYS A 143 7.21 15.88 -2.36
N THR A 144 7.51 15.89 -3.65
CA THR A 144 6.53 16.22 -4.69
C THR A 144 5.55 15.08 -4.95
N ASN A 145 5.93 13.83 -4.63
CA ASN A 145 5.07 12.67 -4.77
C ASN A 145 4.21 12.49 -3.53
N GLU A 146 2.90 12.27 -3.73
CA GLU A 146 1.91 12.26 -2.64
C GLU A 146 2.21 11.19 -1.60
N VAL A 147 2.40 9.93 -2.03
CA VAL A 147 2.69 8.78 -1.16
C VAL A 147 3.92 9.03 -0.28
N LEU A 148 5.01 9.55 -0.85
CA LEU A 148 6.24 9.81 -0.11
C LEU A 148 6.21 11.08 0.74
N SER A 149 5.42 12.07 0.34
CA SER A 149 5.29 13.33 1.07
C SER A 149 4.67 13.13 2.47
N GLU A 150 3.75 12.17 2.61
CA GLU A 150 3.10 11.81 3.88
C GLU A 150 4.09 11.18 4.87
N GLU A 151 5.04 10.40 4.35
CA GLU A 151 6.06 9.71 5.14
C GLU A 151 7.20 10.65 5.60
N ILE A 152 7.48 11.70 4.83
CA ILE A 152 8.60 12.60 5.09
C ILE A 152 8.20 13.70 6.07
N GLN A 153 8.70 13.62 7.29
CA GLN A 153 8.48 14.62 8.32
C GLN A 153 9.54 15.74 8.25
N GLU A 154 9.22 16.95 8.73
CA GLU A 154 10.16 18.10 8.73
C GLU A 154 11.50 17.79 9.41
N ARG A 155 11.50 16.87 10.38
CA ARG A 155 12.71 16.43 11.11
C ARG A 155 13.64 15.56 10.26
N ASP A 156 13.10 14.92 9.24
CA ASP A 156 13.80 13.97 8.36
C ASP A 156 14.55 14.71 7.26
N GLU A 157 14.01 15.84 6.81
CA GLU A 157 14.57 16.64 5.72
C GLU A 157 16.06 16.90 5.88
N PRO A 158 16.60 17.36 7.03
CA PRO A 158 18.02 17.64 7.16
C PRO A 158 18.93 16.42 6.96
N ALA A 159 18.43 15.20 7.19
CA ALA A 159 19.16 13.97 6.90
C ALA A 159 19.01 13.58 5.42
N LEU A 160 17.81 13.74 4.85
CA LEU A 160 17.53 13.48 3.44
C LEU A 160 18.27 14.42 2.48
N LYS A 161 18.68 15.62 2.91
CA LYS A 161 19.59 16.49 2.13
C LYS A 161 20.95 15.84 1.80
N TYR A 162 21.35 14.80 2.53
CA TYR A 162 22.57 14.04 2.27
C TYR A 162 22.34 12.86 1.31
N LEU A 163 21.12 12.65 0.82
CA LEU A 163 20.80 11.59 -0.14
C LEU A 163 21.33 11.95 -1.53
N LYS A 164 22.24 11.10 -2.04
CA LYS A 164 22.99 11.31 -3.28
C LYS A 164 22.37 10.60 -4.47
N ASP A 165 21.83 9.42 -4.22
CA ASP A 165 21.26 8.55 -5.24
C ASP A 165 20.28 7.55 -4.62
N ILE A 166 19.32 7.13 -5.41
CA ILE A 166 18.44 6.00 -5.12
C ILE A 166 18.53 5.05 -6.30
N LYS A 167 18.85 3.79 -6.04
CA LYS A 167 18.91 2.75 -7.06
C LYS A 167 18.00 1.61 -6.67
N TRP A 168 17.51 0.89 -7.67
CA TRP A 168 16.84 -0.37 -7.45
C TRP A 168 17.51 -1.49 -8.23
N ALA A 169 17.40 -2.70 -7.72
CA ALA A 169 17.85 -3.91 -8.39
C ALA A 169 16.88 -5.05 -8.13
N ARG A 170 16.62 -5.84 -9.16
CA ARG A 170 15.90 -7.11 -9.05
C ARG A 170 16.76 -8.16 -8.33
N ILE A 171 16.10 -9.05 -7.61
CA ILE A 171 16.69 -10.19 -6.92
C ILE A 171 15.98 -11.43 -7.46
N ASP A 172 16.76 -12.41 -7.92
CA ASP A 172 16.21 -13.62 -8.53
C ASP A 172 16.00 -14.76 -7.52
N ASP A 173 16.76 -14.77 -6.41
CA ASP A 173 16.69 -15.83 -5.39
C ASP A 173 17.05 -15.32 -3.97
N PRO A 174 16.07 -15.19 -3.05
CA PRO A 174 14.62 -15.29 -3.31
C PRO A 174 14.14 -14.17 -4.24
N LYS A 175 13.06 -14.42 -5.00
CA LYS A 175 12.50 -13.44 -5.95
C LYS A 175 12.17 -12.13 -5.25
N GLY A 176 12.35 -11.00 -5.93
CA GLY A 176 11.90 -9.69 -5.46
C GLY A 176 12.80 -8.55 -5.93
N PHE A 177 12.88 -7.48 -5.14
CA PHE A 177 13.72 -6.35 -5.46
C PHE A 177 14.25 -5.65 -4.22
N LYS A 178 15.31 -4.87 -4.40
CA LYS A 178 15.85 -3.99 -3.37
C LYS A 178 15.98 -2.56 -3.86
N LEU A 179 15.88 -1.64 -2.92
CA LEU A 179 16.13 -0.22 -3.04
C LEU A 179 17.38 0.13 -2.20
N ASP A 180 18.38 0.72 -2.84
CA ASP A 180 19.61 1.18 -2.22
C ASP A 180 19.65 2.72 -2.22
N PHE A 181 19.64 3.31 -1.02
CA PHE A 181 19.70 4.75 -0.79
C PHE A 181 21.11 5.15 -0.39
N PHE A 182 21.79 5.92 -1.25
CA PHE A 182 23.19 6.30 -1.06
C PHE A 182 23.29 7.64 -0.37
N PHE A 183 23.85 7.68 0.83
CA PHE A 183 24.03 8.91 1.62
C PHE A 183 25.48 9.36 1.65
N ASP A 184 25.66 10.68 1.64
CA ASP A 184 26.91 11.29 2.03
C ASP A 184 27.20 11.10 3.53
N THR A 185 28.46 11.33 3.91
CA THR A 185 28.80 11.44 5.33
C THR A 185 27.96 12.56 5.95
N ASN A 186 27.14 12.19 6.92
CA ASN A 186 26.13 13.06 7.50
C ASN A 186 26.19 13.04 9.05
N PRO A 187 25.59 14.01 9.74
CA PRO A 187 25.65 14.10 11.19
C PRO A 187 24.58 13.27 11.92
N PHE A 188 23.80 12.44 11.22
CA PHE A 188 22.67 11.69 11.78
C PHE A 188 22.99 10.23 12.04
N PHE A 189 23.59 9.55 11.06
CA PHE A 189 23.94 8.13 11.14
C PHE A 189 25.24 7.83 10.39
N LYS A 190 25.81 6.64 10.61
CA LYS A 190 27.09 6.23 10.03
C LYS A 190 26.96 5.55 8.66
N ASN A 191 25.80 4.97 8.37
CA ASN A 191 25.55 4.20 7.15
C ASN A 191 25.77 5.10 5.92
N SER A 192 26.54 4.61 4.94
CA SER A 192 26.65 5.23 3.62
C SER A 192 25.57 4.74 2.66
N VAL A 193 24.99 3.58 2.93
CA VAL A 193 23.89 3.00 2.15
C VAL A 193 22.85 2.47 3.13
N LEU A 194 21.60 2.84 2.93
CA LEU A 194 20.45 2.21 3.56
C LEU A 194 19.72 1.40 2.50
N THR A 195 19.54 0.11 2.75
CA THR A 195 18.88 -0.82 1.83
C THR A 195 17.53 -1.25 2.38
N LYS A 196 16.51 -1.26 1.51
CA LYS A 196 15.21 -1.91 1.72
C LYS A 196 15.05 -3.03 0.70
N THR A 197 14.66 -4.21 1.13
CA THR A 197 14.50 -5.41 0.29
C THR A 197 13.10 -5.96 0.47
N TYR A 198 12.44 -6.28 -0.63
CA TYR A 198 11.16 -6.98 -0.67
C TYR A 198 11.40 -8.35 -1.31
N HIS A 199 11.07 -9.41 -0.58
CA HIS A 199 10.98 -10.76 -1.12
C HIS A 199 9.53 -11.02 -1.52
N MET A 200 9.37 -11.51 -2.74
CA MET A 200 8.08 -11.74 -3.37
C MET A 200 7.93 -13.24 -3.63
N VAL A 201 6.72 -13.76 -3.44
CA VAL A 201 6.42 -15.15 -3.80
C VAL A 201 6.46 -15.31 -5.32
N ASP A 202 5.90 -14.34 -6.03
CA ASP A 202 6.01 -14.23 -7.48
C ASP A 202 6.21 -12.77 -7.92
N GLU A 203 6.74 -12.60 -9.13
CA GLU A 203 6.91 -11.29 -9.76
C GLU A 203 5.67 -10.84 -10.50
N ASP A 204 4.85 -11.79 -10.95
CA ASP A 204 3.64 -11.56 -11.73
C ASP A 204 2.42 -11.29 -10.87
N GLU A 205 2.27 -12.08 -9.82
CA GLU A 205 1.35 -11.83 -8.73
C GLU A 205 2.20 -11.28 -7.58
N PRO A 206 2.22 -9.95 -7.34
CA PRO A 206 3.12 -9.31 -6.39
C PRO A 206 2.69 -9.58 -4.94
N ILE A 207 2.73 -10.84 -4.54
CA ILE A 207 2.45 -11.30 -3.19
C ILE A 207 3.74 -11.10 -2.39
N LEU A 208 3.71 -10.11 -1.51
CA LEU A 208 4.82 -9.82 -0.61
C LEU A 208 4.98 -10.96 0.41
N GLU A 209 6.13 -11.64 0.37
CA GLU A 209 6.49 -12.64 1.38
C GLU A 209 7.11 -11.97 2.61
N LYS A 210 8.05 -11.04 2.38
CA LYS A 210 8.82 -10.41 3.45
C LYS A 210 9.44 -9.09 3.05
N ALA A 211 9.41 -8.11 3.96
CA ALA A 211 10.19 -6.88 3.85
C ALA A 211 11.38 -6.88 4.83
N ILE A 212 12.56 -6.47 4.37
CA ILE A 212 13.79 -6.39 5.15
C ILE A 212 14.40 -5.02 4.96
N GLY A 213 14.55 -4.26 6.05
CA GLY A 213 15.23 -2.97 6.04
C GLY A 213 16.61 -3.01 6.71
N THR A 214 17.39 -1.96 6.47
CA THR A 214 18.72 -1.80 7.06
C THR A 214 18.62 -1.15 8.44
N GLU A 215 19.27 -1.75 9.44
CA GLU A 215 19.41 -1.12 10.75
C GLU A 215 20.26 0.16 10.65
N ILE A 216 19.67 1.27 11.06
CA ILE A 216 20.33 2.58 10.99
C ILE A 216 21.21 2.81 12.23
N GLU A 217 22.50 3.00 12.01
CA GLU A 217 23.49 3.29 13.05
C GLU A 217 23.48 4.79 13.43
N TRP A 218 22.44 5.20 14.15
CA TRP A 218 22.27 6.59 14.60
C TRP A 218 23.40 7.06 15.53
N TYR A 219 23.83 8.31 15.34
CA TYR A 219 24.65 9.00 16.32
C TYR A 219 23.86 9.33 17.60
N PRO A 220 24.53 9.51 18.75
CA PRO A 220 23.85 9.80 20.02
C PRO A 220 22.92 11.01 19.93
N GLY A 221 21.63 10.80 20.21
CA GLY A 221 20.61 11.85 20.20
C GLY A 221 20.18 12.33 18.81
N LYS A 222 20.53 11.57 17.75
CA LYS A 222 20.18 11.86 16.35
C LYS A 222 19.18 10.89 15.76
N ASN A 223 18.69 9.94 16.54
CA ASN A 223 17.64 9.02 16.09
C ASN A 223 16.35 9.79 15.79
N LEU A 224 15.95 9.81 14.52
CA LEU A 224 14.77 10.52 14.03
C LEU A 224 13.47 9.72 14.21
N THR A 225 13.57 8.40 14.37
CA THR A 225 12.44 7.49 14.60
C THR A 225 11.98 7.45 16.05
N GLN A 226 12.69 8.12 16.95
CA GLN A 226 12.44 8.07 18.39
C GLN A 226 12.43 9.46 19.03
N LYS A 227 11.41 9.71 19.87
CA LYS A 227 11.29 10.93 20.67
C LYS A 227 11.61 10.65 22.14
N ILE A 228 12.53 11.44 22.69
CA ILE A 228 12.94 11.34 24.10
C ILE A 228 12.06 12.25 24.98
N LEU A 229 11.19 11.65 25.79
CA LEU A 229 10.39 12.35 26.79
C LEU A 229 11.07 12.31 28.16
N LYS A 230 11.47 13.49 28.65
CA LYS A 230 12.02 13.65 30.01
C LYS A 230 10.88 13.81 31.02
N LYS A 231 10.65 12.80 31.86
CA LYS A 231 9.72 12.94 33.00
C LYS A 231 10.41 13.59 34.20
N LYS A 232 9.77 14.60 34.79
CA LYS A 232 10.23 15.18 36.06
C LYS A 232 10.19 14.10 37.15
N PRO A 233 11.23 13.97 37.99
CA PRO A 233 11.23 13.00 39.08
C PRO A 233 10.07 13.29 40.04
N LYS A 234 9.43 12.22 40.58
CA LYS A 234 8.36 12.35 41.58
C LYS A 234 8.84 13.19 42.76
N LYS A 235 8.04 14.19 43.15
CA LYS A 235 8.29 15.11 44.27
C LYS A 235 8.48 14.30 45.56
N GLY A 236 9.73 14.13 46.00
CA GLY A 236 10.05 13.39 47.23
C GLY A 236 11.41 12.67 47.23
N SER A 237 11.97 12.33 46.06
CA SER A 237 13.27 11.64 46.01
C SER A 237 14.43 12.63 45.81
N LYS A 238 15.20 12.86 46.88
CA LYS A 238 16.31 13.85 46.91
C LYS A 238 17.51 13.49 46.02
N ASN A 239 17.49 12.39 45.25
CA ASN A 239 18.59 11.97 44.37
C ASN A 239 18.14 11.12 43.15
N ALA A 240 16.89 11.26 42.67
CA ALA A 240 16.44 10.47 41.51
C ALA A 240 16.96 11.04 40.19
N LYS A 241 17.74 10.25 39.45
CA LYS A 241 18.09 10.51 38.04
C LYS A 241 16.79 10.69 37.22
N PRO A 242 16.75 11.62 36.24
CA PRO A 242 15.60 11.79 35.37
C PRO A 242 15.29 10.49 34.63
N ILE A 243 14.06 10.01 34.73
CA ILE A 243 13.58 8.84 33.99
C ILE A 243 13.29 9.32 32.57
N THR A 244 14.04 8.76 31.63
CA THR A 244 13.93 9.06 30.21
C THR A 244 13.08 7.97 29.58
N LYS A 245 11.90 8.32 29.04
CA LYS A 245 11.07 7.40 28.26
C LYS A 245 11.30 7.73 26.79
N THR A 246 11.62 6.72 26.00
CA THR A 246 11.72 6.84 24.54
C THR A 246 10.44 6.29 23.94
N GLU A 247 9.84 7.03 23.01
CA GLU A 247 8.65 6.61 22.27
C GLU A 247 8.95 6.66 20.77
N VAL A 248 8.48 5.66 20.03
CA VAL A 248 8.55 5.64 18.57
C VAL A 248 7.64 6.74 18.03
N CYS A 249 8.03 7.36 16.94
CA CYS A 249 7.28 8.43 16.31
C CYS A 249 7.46 8.37 14.80
N GLU A 250 6.52 8.95 14.07
CA GLU A 250 6.53 9.05 12.61
C GLU A 250 7.83 9.67 12.11
N SER A 251 8.42 9.04 11.09
CA SER A 251 9.65 9.42 10.43
C SER A 251 9.78 8.56 9.19
N PHE A 252 10.20 9.15 8.07
CA PHE A 252 10.49 8.42 6.84
C PHE A 252 11.45 7.24 7.09
N PHE A 253 12.39 7.39 8.04
CA PHE A 253 13.38 6.36 8.34
C PHE A 253 12.79 5.10 9.00
N ASN A 254 11.50 5.11 9.41
CA ASN A 254 10.78 3.89 9.79
C ASN A 254 10.62 2.92 8.61
N PHE A 255 10.67 3.41 7.37
CA PHE A 255 10.68 2.60 6.15
C PHE A 255 11.78 1.52 6.13
N PHE A 256 12.91 1.76 6.82
CA PHE A 256 14.00 0.79 6.96
C PHE A 256 13.83 -0.15 8.16
N SER A 257 12.72 -0.06 8.88
CA SER A 257 12.31 -0.94 9.98
C SER A 257 10.91 -1.46 9.69
N PRO A 258 10.73 -2.27 8.62
CA PRO A 258 9.42 -2.68 8.17
C PRO A 258 8.68 -3.50 9.24
N PRO A 259 7.33 -3.49 9.20
CA PRO A 259 6.50 -4.32 10.08
C PRO A 259 6.96 -5.78 9.99
N GLN A 260 7.05 -6.44 11.14
CA GLN A 260 7.39 -7.86 11.20
C GLN A 260 6.10 -8.65 11.38
N VAL A 261 5.89 -9.66 10.53
CA VAL A 261 4.87 -10.67 10.76
C VAL A 261 5.28 -11.46 12.00
N PRO A 262 4.50 -11.43 13.10
CA PRO A 262 4.82 -12.24 14.26
C PRO A 262 4.78 -13.73 13.88
N ASP A 263 5.72 -14.50 14.41
CA ASP A 263 5.85 -15.93 14.11
C ASP A 263 4.70 -16.78 14.70
N ASP A 264 3.90 -16.22 15.62
CA ASP A 264 2.80 -16.87 16.34
C ASP A 264 1.45 -16.19 16.01
N ASP A 265 0.68 -16.75 15.06
CA ASP A 265 -0.67 -16.29 14.69
C ASP A 265 -1.72 -16.55 15.79
N GLU A 266 -1.40 -17.34 16.82
CA GLU A 266 -2.36 -17.75 17.87
C GLU A 266 -2.69 -16.63 18.88
N ASP A 267 -1.91 -15.53 18.89
CA ASP A 267 -2.07 -14.41 19.83
C ASP A 267 -2.45 -13.08 19.16
N ILE A 268 -2.63 -13.04 17.83
CA ILE A 268 -3.04 -11.84 17.09
C ILE A 268 -4.55 -11.89 16.88
N ASP A 269 -5.28 -10.91 17.43
CA ASP A 269 -6.69 -10.76 17.10
C ASP A 269 -6.87 -10.27 15.65
N GLU A 270 -8.05 -10.52 15.06
CA GLU A 270 -8.37 -10.19 13.66
C GLU A 270 -8.08 -8.71 13.35
N ASP A 271 -8.46 -7.81 14.26
CA ASP A 271 -8.21 -6.37 14.13
C ASP A 271 -6.71 -6.05 14.03
N THR A 272 -5.87 -6.69 14.86
CA THR A 272 -4.42 -6.49 14.83
C THR A 272 -3.79 -7.08 13.57
N ALA A 273 -4.32 -8.20 13.06
CA ALA A 273 -3.85 -8.82 11.82
C ALA A 273 -4.16 -7.92 10.61
N ASP A 274 -5.36 -7.35 10.54
CA ASP A 274 -5.78 -6.41 9.51
C ASP A 274 -4.95 -5.11 9.54
N GLU A 275 -4.69 -4.56 10.73
CA GLU A 275 -3.81 -3.39 10.89
C GLU A 275 -2.38 -3.68 10.39
N LEU A 276 -1.84 -4.87 10.69
CA LEU A 276 -0.51 -5.27 10.25
C LEU A 276 -0.46 -5.45 8.73
N GLN A 277 -1.47 -6.09 8.15
CA GLN A 277 -1.58 -6.25 6.70
C GLN A 277 -1.62 -4.89 6.00
N GLY A 278 -2.43 -3.95 6.50
CA GLY A 278 -2.48 -2.59 5.96
C GLY A 278 -1.14 -1.85 6.06
N GLN A 279 -0.39 -2.03 7.16
CA GLN A 279 0.95 -1.46 7.29
C GLN A 279 1.95 -2.07 6.31
N MET A 280 1.86 -3.37 6.03
CA MET A 280 2.74 -4.05 5.08
C MET A 280 2.42 -3.65 3.64
N GLU A 281 1.14 -3.52 3.30
CA GLU A 281 0.69 -3.05 1.99
C GLU A 281 1.15 -1.61 1.75
N HIS A 282 0.95 -0.72 2.73
CA HIS A 282 1.45 0.66 2.68
C HIS A 282 2.97 0.73 2.53
N ASP A 283 3.71 -0.08 3.31
CA ASP A 283 5.17 -0.17 3.19
C ASP A 283 5.61 -0.66 1.80
N TYR A 284 4.86 -1.59 1.20
CA TYR A 284 5.11 -2.07 -0.16
C TYR A 284 4.81 -0.99 -1.19
N ASP A 285 3.70 -0.25 -1.05
CA ASP A 285 3.30 0.83 -1.95
C ASP A 285 4.33 1.97 -1.99
N ILE A 286 4.89 2.33 -0.84
CA ILE A 286 6.03 3.25 -0.78
C ILE A 286 7.22 2.70 -1.61
N GLY A 287 7.52 1.41 -1.45
CA GLY A 287 8.62 0.74 -2.13
C GLY A 287 8.44 0.68 -3.66
N THR A 288 7.25 0.33 -4.13
CA THR A 288 6.90 0.30 -5.55
C THR A 288 6.87 1.70 -6.15
N THR A 289 6.31 2.69 -5.44
CA THR A 289 6.33 4.10 -5.86
C THR A 289 7.75 4.60 -6.08
N ILE A 290 8.69 4.27 -5.19
CA ILE A 290 10.10 4.63 -5.39
C ILE A 290 10.68 3.93 -6.63
N ARG A 291 10.43 2.63 -6.78
CA ARG A 291 10.94 1.79 -7.88
C ARG A 291 10.44 2.25 -9.26
N ASP A 292 9.15 2.49 -9.37
CA ASP A 292 8.44 2.62 -10.65
C ASP A 292 8.18 4.06 -11.04
N LYS A 293 7.93 4.96 -10.07
CA LYS A 293 7.66 6.37 -10.33
C LYS A 293 8.90 7.24 -10.09
N ILE A 294 9.48 7.18 -8.89
CA ILE A 294 10.53 8.14 -8.48
C ILE A 294 11.85 7.89 -9.21
N ILE A 295 12.36 6.66 -9.22
CA ILE A 295 13.68 6.39 -9.84
C ILE A 295 13.66 6.65 -11.35
N PRO A 296 12.65 6.23 -12.14
CA PRO A 296 12.62 6.47 -13.58
C PRO A 296 12.35 7.94 -13.92
N HIS A 297 11.47 8.61 -13.18
CA HIS A 297 10.98 9.97 -13.48
C HIS A 297 11.46 11.04 -12.48
N ALA A 298 12.61 10.81 -11.82
CA ALA A 298 13.11 11.68 -10.74
C ALA A 298 13.19 13.17 -11.10
N VAL A 299 13.52 13.49 -12.36
CA VAL A 299 13.59 14.89 -12.83
C VAL A 299 12.20 15.52 -12.92
N SER A 300 11.22 14.80 -13.46
CA SER A 300 9.83 15.27 -13.54
C SER A 300 9.20 15.44 -12.16
N TRP A 301 9.53 14.56 -11.20
CA TRP A 301 9.15 14.73 -9.79
C TRP A 301 9.86 15.91 -9.12
N PHE A 302 11.13 16.17 -9.47
CA PHE A 302 11.86 17.34 -8.99
C PHE A 302 11.30 18.66 -9.55
N THR A 303 10.91 18.70 -10.84
CA THR A 303 10.37 19.90 -11.49
C THR A 303 8.87 20.10 -11.25
N GLY A 304 8.17 19.06 -10.79
CA GLY A 304 6.71 19.07 -10.57
C GLY A 304 5.88 18.80 -11.83
N GLU A 305 6.52 18.43 -12.94
CA GLU A 305 5.85 18.00 -14.17
C GLU A 305 5.10 16.67 -13.99
N ALA A 306 5.60 15.79 -13.13
CA ALA A 306 4.98 14.49 -12.88
C ALA A 306 3.57 14.63 -12.26
N VAL A 307 3.38 15.59 -11.35
CA VAL A 307 2.08 15.86 -10.71
C VAL A 307 1.05 16.32 -11.73
N GLN A 308 1.46 17.22 -12.64
CA GLN A 308 0.58 17.73 -13.69
C GLN A 308 0.17 16.65 -14.70
N ALA A 309 1.02 15.65 -14.92
CA ALA A 309 0.68 14.52 -15.77
C ALA A 309 -0.33 13.59 -15.09
N GLU A 310 -0.14 13.28 -13.80
CA GLU A 310 -1.09 12.48 -13.03
C GLU A 310 -2.46 13.17 -12.93
N ASP A 311 -2.50 14.49 -12.68
CA ASP A 311 -3.75 15.27 -12.64
C ASP A 311 -4.50 15.29 -14.00
N PHE A 312 -3.79 15.19 -15.12
CA PHE A 312 -4.39 15.27 -16.46
C PHE A 312 -4.92 13.91 -16.92
N ASP A 313 -4.22 12.82 -16.57
CA ASP A 313 -4.69 11.45 -16.82
C ASP A 313 -6.00 11.16 -16.05
N ASP A 314 -6.18 11.72 -14.85
CA ASP A 314 -7.43 11.62 -14.07
C ASP A 314 -8.59 12.48 -14.62
N MET A 315 -8.33 13.45 -15.51
CA MET A 315 -9.37 14.28 -16.14
C MET A 315 -9.84 13.76 -17.51
N GLU A 316 -9.13 12.80 -18.13
CA GLU A 316 -9.55 12.23 -19.43
C GLU A 316 -10.62 11.12 -19.29
N ASP A 317 -10.97 10.69 -18.07
CA ASP A 317 -11.96 9.62 -17.82
C ASP A 317 -13.37 10.13 -17.43
N ASP A 318 -13.59 11.46 -17.41
CA ASP A 318 -14.85 12.10 -16.96
C ASP A 318 -15.66 12.79 -18.09
N GLU A 319 -15.29 12.57 -19.37
CA GLU A 319 -15.98 13.15 -20.56
C GLU A 319 -16.86 12.16 -21.37
N GLU A 320 -17.41 11.10 -20.78
CA GLU A 320 -18.43 10.26 -21.44
C GLU A 320 -19.64 9.95 -20.53
N ASP A 321 -20.49 10.94 -20.19
CA ASP A 321 -21.90 10.67 -19.85
C ASP A 321 -22.86 11.88 -19.94
N ASP A 322 -22.81 12.63 -21.05
CA ASP A 322 -23.91 13.54 -21.43
C ASP A 322 -24.53 13.06 -22.76
N GLU A 323 -25.15 11.88 -22.75
CA GLU A 323 -26.18 11.56 -23.75
C GLU A 323 -27.54 12.07 -23.24
N ASP A 324 -27.92 13.23 -23.79
CA ASP A 324 -29.26 13.82 -23.80
C ASP A 324 -30.35 12.75 -24.05
N ASP A 325 -31.17 12.44 -23.03
CA ASP A 325 -32.44 11.73 -23.20
C ASP A 325 -33.59 12.73 -23.04
N ASP A 326 -33.85 13.46 -24.12
CA ASP A 326 -35.04 14.30 -24.30
C ASP A 326 -35.93 13.71 -25.42
N GLU A 327 -37.23 13.66 -25.11
CA GLU A 327 -38.41 13.48 -25.99
C GLU A 327 -38.92 12.04 -26.21
N ASP A 328 -39.99 11.63 -25.50
CA ASP A 328 -41.35 11.97 -25.97
C ASP A 328 -42.48 11.50 -25.01
N GLU A 329 -43.33 12.46 -24.65
CA GLU A 329 -44.67 12.27 -24.07
C GLU A 329 -45.66 11.86 -25.17
N GLU A 330 -46.33 10.71 -25.05
CA GLU A 330 -47.68 10.55 -25.63
C GLU A 330 -48.60 9.81 -24.64
N GLU A 331 -49.54 10.56 -24.06
CA GLU A 331 -50.78 10.07 -23.46
C GLU A 331 -51.73 9.58 -24.57
N GLU A 332 -52.32 8.39 -24.45
CA GLU A 332 -53.71 8.15 -24.88
C GLU A 332 -54.39 7.15 -23.93
N GLU A 333 -55.51 7.60 -23.36
CA GLU A 333 -56.48 6.77 -22.63
C GLU A 333 -57.37 5.98 -23.61
N GLU A 334 -57.90 4.83 -23.19
CA GLU A 334 -59.35 4.55 -23.14
C GLU A 334 -59.65 3.14 -22.58
N ASP A 335 -60.76 3.09 -21.86
CA ASP A 335 -61.35 1.99 -21.10
C ASP A 335 -61.79 0.77 -21.94
N GLU A 336 -61.94 -0.40 -21.30
CA GLU A 336 -63.21 -1.16 -21.37
C GLU A 336 -63.26 -2.29 -20.32
N ASP A 337 -64.30 -2.23 -19.50
CA ASP A 337 -64.74 -3.19 -18.49
C ASP A 337 -65.10 -4.57 -19.09
N GLU A 338 -65.00 -5.64 -18.29
CA GLU A 338 -66.11 -6.61 -18.20
C GLU A 338 -66.02 -7.44 -16.90
N ASP A 339 -67.09 -7.30 -16.12
CA ASP A 339 -67.43 -8.00 -14.88
C ASP A 339 -67.60 -9.53 -15.07
N GLU A 340 -67.43 -10.32 -14.00
CA GLU A 340 -68.49 -11.25 -13.56
C GLU A 340 -68.27 -11.75 -12.10
N ASP A 341 -69.32 -11.47 -11.32
CA ASP A 341 -69.80 -11.97 -10.02
C ASP A 341 -69.34 -13.38 -9.55
N ASP A 342 -69.22 -13.63 -8.23
CA ASP A 342 -70.42 -13.87 -7.39
C ASP A 342 -70.17 -14.20 -5.90
N GLU A 343 -71.14 -13.75 -5.09
CA GLU A 343 -71.60 -14.10 -3.72
C GLU A 343 -70.68 -13.90 -2.49
N GLU A 344 -70.94 -12.93 -1.60
CA GLU A 344 -71.95 -12.87 -0.51
C GLU A 344 -71.73 -13.94 0.60
N GLU A 345 -71.81 -13.69 1.91
CA GLU A 345 -72.70 -12.78 2.63
C GLU A 345 -72.12 -12.34 4.00
N LYS A 346 -72.67 -11.25 4.49
CA LYS A 346 -72.28 -10.43 5.63
C LYS A 346 -73.00 -10.82 6.92
N SER A 347 -72.40 -10.47 8.07
CA SER A 347 -73.18 -9.93 9.21
C SER A 347 -72.40 -8.92 10.06
N LYS A 348 -72.32 -7.68 9.57
CA LYS A 348 -72.73 -6.36 10.15
C LYS A 348 -73.13 -6.28 11.67
N PRO A 349 -73.28 -5.07 12.27
CA PRO A 349 -72.76 -3.72 11.92
C PRO A 349 -72.52 -2.72 13.10
N LYS A 350 -72.22 -1.46 12.70
CA LYS A 350 -72.54 -0.13 13.32
C LYS A 350 -71.46 0.45 14.27
N LYS A 351 -71.11 1.75 14.22
CA LYS A 351 -71.56 2.94 13.45
C LYS A 351 -70.61 4.12 13.75
N LYS A 352 -70.33 4.95 12.73
CA LYS A 352 -70.32 6.45 12.68
C LYS A 352 -69.50 7.23 13.74
N SER A 353 -68.81 8.34 13.48
CA SER A 353 -68.79 9.30 12.36
C SER A 353 -67.72 10.38 12.64
N ALA A 354 -67.06 10.83 11.57
CA ALA A 354 -66.68 12.22 11.21
C ALA A 354 -66.09 13.20 12.26
N GLY A 355 -64.98 13.84 11.86
CA GLY A 355 -64.72 15.26 12.15
C GLY A 355 -63.30 15.62 12.62
N LYS A 356 -62.45 16.13 11.72
CA LYS A 356 -61.39 17.14 12.01
C LYS A 356 -62.09 18.48 12.39
N PRO A 357 -61.46 19.51 13.03
CA PRO A 357 -60.06 19.95 12.88
C PRO A 357 -59.33 20.64 14.10
N LYS A 358 -58.01 20.89 13.90
CA LYS A 358 -57.08 21.94 14.43
C LYS A 358 -57.18 22.52 15.88
N LEU A 359 -56.04 22.41 16.61
CA LEU A 359 -55.26 23.36 17.46
C LEU A 359 -55.98 24.53 18.19
N PRO A 360 -55.60 24.89 19.45
CA PRO A 360 -54.39 25.73 19.66
C PRO A 360 -53.63 25.64 21.02
N SER A 361 -52.35 26.04 20.98
CA SER A 361 -51.57 26.93 21.88
C SER A 361 -51.53 26.80 23.42
N LYS A 362 -50.29 26.78 23.96
CA LYS A 362 -49.66 27.61 25.03
C LYS A 362 -48.71 26.76 25.89
N GLY A 363 -47.55 27.21 26.35
CA GLY A 363 -46.81 28.48 26.36
C GLY A 363 -45.39 28.15 26.85
N GLY A 364 -44.33 28.90 26.50
CA GLY A 364 -43.92 30.21 27.01
C GLY A 364 -42.43 30.06 27.35
N ALA A 365 -41.51 30.72 26.63
CA ALA A 365 -40.93 32.04 26.96
C ALA A 365 -40.01 31.98 28.19
N GLN A 366 -38.82 32.59 28.24
CA GLN A 366 -38.02 33.46 27.37
C GLN A 366 -36.64 33.53 28.07
N GLY A 367 -35.52 33.54 27.34
CA GLY A 367 -34.76 34.77 27.03
C GLY A 367 -33.75 35.08 28.14
N GLY A 368 -32.48 35.44 27.91
CA GLY A 368 -31.74 35.94 26.75
C GLY A 368 -30.57 36.75 27.34
N ALA A 369 -29.35 36.59 26.81
CA ALA A 369 -28.54 37.64 26.14
C ALA A 369 -28.14 38.84 27.06
N ASP A 370 -26.96 39.43 27.04
CA ASP A 370 -25.88 39.49 26.05
C ASP A 370 -24.64 40.12 26.75
N GLN A 371 -23.49 40.09 26.05
CA GLN A 371 -22.16 40.66 26.36
C GLN A 371 -22.16 42.22 26.51
N PRO A 372 -21.03 42.99 26.72
CA PRO A 372 -19.59 42.71 26.44
C PRO A 372 -18.49 43.35 27.35
N ALA A 373 -17.23 42.98 27.01
CA ALA A 373 -15.96 43.74 26.94
C ALA A 373 -15.22 44.35 28.17
N ASP A 374 -13.97 43.88 28.33
CA ASP A 374 -12.67 44.57 28.56
C ASP A 374 -12.43 45.49 29.79
N CYS A 375 -11.37 45.20 30.57
CA CYS A 375 -10.15 46.03 30.68
C CYS A 375 -9.16 45.54 31.77
N LYS A 376 -7.86 45.57 31.42
CA LYS A 376 -6.60 45.56 32.20
C LYS A 376 -6.65 46.08 33.66
N GLN A 377 -5.81 45.56 34.56
CA GLN A 377 -4.43 46.05 34.84
C GLN A 377 -3.87 45.51 36.18
N GLN A 378 -2.53 45.34 36.18
CA GLN A 378 -1.56 45.23 37.29
C GLN A 378 -1.38 43.90 38.01
#